data_AF-A0A6M3LDK8-F1
#
_entry.id   AF-A0A6M3LDK8-F1
#
_cell.length_a   1.000
_cell.length_b   1.000
_cell.length_c   1.000
_cell.angle_alpha   90.00
_cell.angle_beta   90.00
_cell.angle_gamma   90.00
#
_symmetry.space_group_name_H-M   'P 1'
#
loop_
_entity.id
_entity.type
_entity.pdbx_description
1 polymer ?
#
loop_
_entity_poly.entity_id
_entity_poly.type
_entity_poly.pdbx_seq_one_letter_code
_entity_poly.pdbx_strand_id
1 'polypeptide(L)'
;MAFKSSKHQNVQPVHMVLNGGLNYSQTPSNLQDNEVRRAHNFIYDAQTDSLITRPGTDCLTASALGSPILAGYYYERSVTEAYHVCASGGKLWYLVGDTYTEIGALNDSTTVPSFLTFNTLLLIADGGADIKTWNGAVSGTYTTIPDSPAATALSMIKNRVVCNA
;
A
#
# COMPACT_ATOMS: atom_id res chain seq x y z
N MET A 1 -55.58 9.65 44.68
CA MET A 1 -54.58 10.18 43.74
C MET A 1 -53.22 9.62 44.12
N ALA A 2 -52.65 8.73 43.31
CA ALA A 2 -51.31 8.19 43.55
C ALA A 2 -50.33 8.89 42.60
N PHE A 3 -49.52 9.80 43.13
CA PHE A 3 -48.40 10.39 42.40
C PHE A 3 -47.30 9.32 42.30
N LYS A 4 -46.95 8.90 41.07
CA LYS A 4 -45.73 8.14 40.83
C LYS A 4 -44.54 9.08 41.01
N SER A 5 -43.76 8.85 42.06
CA SER A 5 -42.51 9.55 42.33
C SER A 5 -41.48 9.23 41.24
N SER A 6 -41.03 10.25 40.52
CA SER A 6 -39.90 10.20 39.56
C SER A 6 -38.56 10.56 40.23
N LYS A 7 -38.37 10.15 41.48
CA LYS A 7 -37.10 10.37 42.20
C LYS A 7 -36.03 9.42 41.68
N HIS A 8 -35.13 9.99 40.86
CA HIS A 8 -33.75 9.54 40.59
C HIS A 8 -33.56 8.38 39.61
N GLN A 9 -33.83 8.62 38.33
CA GLN A 9 -32.99 8.03 37.28
C GLN A 9 -32.34 9.16 36.48
N ASN A 10 -31.30 9.78 37.08
CA ASN A 10 -30.30 10.55 36.34
C ASN A 10 -29.43 9.55 35.58
N VAL A 11 -29.97 8.94 34.52
CA VAL A 11 -29.14 8.21 33.56
C VAL A 11 -28.48 9.27 32.68
N GLN A 12 -27.28 9.69 33.08
CA GLN A 12 -26.42 10.48 32.20
C GLN A 12 -25.72 9.51 31.25
N PRO A 13 -25.82 9.68 29.92
CA PRO A 13 -25.01 8.90 29.01
C PRO A 13 -23.54 9.19 29.30
N VAL A 14 -22.78 8.15 29.62
CA VAL A 14 -21.33 8.26 29.76
C VAL A 14 -20.76 8.49 28.38
N HIS A 15 -20.22 9.68 28.15
CA HIS A 15 -19.50 10.00 26.93
C HIS A 15 -18.02 9.66 27.15
N MET A 16 -17.53 8.64 26.44
CA MET A 16 -16.14 8.21 26.48
C MET A 16 -15.47 8.60 25.16
N VAL A 17 -14.41 9.40 25.23
CA VAL A 17 -13.60 9.81 24.07
C VAL A 17 -12.31 9.00 24.09
N LEU A 18 -12.11 8.14 23.10
CA LEU A 18 -10.97 7.22 23.03
C LEU A 18 -9.77 7.86 22.30
N ASN A 19 -9.18 8.89 22.92
CA ASN A 19 -8.03 9.64 22.37
C ASN A 19 -6.66 9.26 22.96
N GLY A 20 -6.61 8.33 23.93
CA GLY A 20 -5.37 7.79 24.51
C GLY A 20 -4.71 6.70 23.65
N GLY A 21 -5.46 6.11 22.71
CA GLY A 21 -4.94 5.14 21.76
C GLY A 21 -4.68 3.74 22.35
N LEU A 22 -3.77 3.00 21.69
CA LEU A 22 -3.42 1.64 22.08
C LEU A 22 -2.28 1.66 23.12
N ASN A 23 -2.56 1.19 24.33
CA ASN A 23 -1.56 1.05 25.39
C ASN A 23 -1.31 -0.43 25.71
N TYR A 24 -0.12 -0.90 25.35
CA TYR A 24 0.33 -2.28 25.58
C TYR A 24 1.17 -2.44 26.84
N SER A 25 1.57 -1.34 27.47
CA SER A 25 2.48 -1.31 28.61
C SER A 25 1.78 -1.53 29.94
N GLN A 26 0.49 -1.21 30.01
CA GLN A 26 -0.32 -1.31 31.23
C GLN A 26 -1.21 -2.56 31.21
N THR A 27 -1.53 -3.06 32.40
CA THR A 27 -2.59 -4.07 32.54
C THR A 27 -3.95 -3.43 32.24
N PRO A 28 -4.98 -4.20 31.84
CA PRO A 28 -6.29 -3.65 31.50
C PRO A 28 -6.94 -2.87 32.66
N SER A 29 -6.59 -3.22 33.90
CA SER A 29 -7.04 -2.53 35.12
C SER A 29 -6.44 -1.15 35.30
N ASN A 30 -5.31 -0.86 34.63
CA ASN A 30 -4.53 0.36 34.80
C ASN A 30 -4.57 1.24 33.55
N LEU A 31 -5.35 0.85 32.54
CA LEU A 31 -5.61 1.70 31.39
C LEU A 31 -6.41 2.92 31.83
N GLN A 32 -6.05 4.08 31.28
CA GLN A 32 -6.88 5.26 31.44
C GLN A 32 -8.22 5.04 30.71
N ASP A 33 -9.28 5.74 31.16
CA ASP A 33 -10.63 5.59 30.61
C ASP A 33 -10.71 5.88 29.09
N ASN A 34 -9.72 6.57 28.53
CA ASN A 34 -9.60 6.94 27.12
C ASN A 34 -8.60 6.07 26.32
N GLU A 35 -8.04 5.03 26.93
CA GLU A 35 -7.09 4.10 26.30
C GLU A 35 -7.71 2.73 26.07
N VAL A 36 -7.18 1.99 25.10
CA VAL A 36 -7.59 0.61 24.81
C VAL A 36 -6.40 -0.32 24.71
N ARG A 37 -6.60 -1.60 25.04
CA ARG A 37 -5.56 -2.63 24.85
C ARG A 37 -5.55 -3.21 23.43
N ARG A 38 -6.73 -3.26 22.78
CA ARG A 38 -6.93 -3.82 21.45
C ARG A 38 -8.06 -3.08 20.76
N ALA A 39 -7.89 -2.82 19.47
CA ALA A 39 -8.92 -2.28 18.59
C ALA A 39 -8.84 -3.03 17.25
N HIS A 40 -9.90 -3.76 16.89
CA HIS A 40 -9.94 -4.55 15.66
C HIS A 40 -10.88 -3.89 14.66
N ASN A 41 -10.40 -3.64 13.44
CA ASN A 41 -11.16 -2.96 12.39
C ASN A 41 -11.67 -1.57 12.77
N PHE A 42 -10.89 -0.83 13.57
CA PHE A 42 -11.14 0.58 13.87
C PHE A 42 -9.98 1.44 13.39
N ILE A 43 -10.27 2.67 13.02
CA ILE A 43 -9.30 3.74 12.76
C ILE A 43 -9.68 4.96 13.60
N TYR A 44 -8.69 5.74 14.01
CA TYR A 44 -8.93 7.02 14.68
C TYR A 44 -9.09 8.13 13.63
N ASP A 45 -10.23 8.80 13.64
CA ASP A 45 -10.50 9.95 12.80
C ASP A 45 -10.19 11.25 13.57
N ALA A 46 -9.12 11.92 13.17
CA ALA A 46 -8.69 13.17 13.78
C ALA A 46 -9.64 14.35 13.51
N GLN A 47 -10.54 14.26 12.52
CA GLN A 47 -11.49 15.34 12.22
C GLN A 47 -12.70 15.31 13.17
N THR A 48 -13.15 14.11 13.53
CA THR A 48 -14.29 13.91 14.45
C THR A 48 -13.85 13.54 15.88
N ASP A 49 -12.54 13.50 16.14
CA ASP A 49 -11.93 13.07 17.42
C ASP A 49 -12.53 11.75 17.94
N SER A 50 -12.74 10.81 17.02
CA SER A 50 -13.53 9.59 17.28
C SER A 50 -12.90 8.36 16.66
N LEU A 51 -13.06 7.22 17.34
CA LEU A 51 -12.80 5.91 16.73
C LEU A 51 -13.97 5.55 15.81
N ILE A 52 -13.67 5.33 14.54
CA ILE A 52 -14.64 4.90 13.53
C ILE A 52 -14.29 3.50 13.02
N THR A 53 -15.30 2.77 12.54
CA THR A 53 -15.08 1.50 11.85
C THR A 53 -14.19 1.74 10.63
N ARG A 54 -13.14 0.93 10.48
CA ARG A 54 -12.28 0.97 9.30
C ARG A 54 -13.16 0.81 8.05
N PRO A 55 -13.01 1.68 7.03
CA PRO A 55 -13.72 1.52 5.77
C PRO A 55 -13.57 0.11 5.21
N GLY A 56 -14.66 -0.41 4.63
CA GLY A 56 -14.65 -1.70 3.94
C GLY A 56 -13.62 -1.69 2.81
N THR A 57 -13.06 -2.85 2.51
CA THR A 57 -12.22 -3.05 1.33
C THR A 57 -13.03 -3.79 0.28
N ASP A 58 -13.13 -3.22 -0.91
CA ASP A 58 -13.64 -3.94 -2.07
C ASP A 58 -12.55 -4.89 -2.59
N CYS A 59 -12.96 -6.08 -3.00
CA CYS A 59 -12.05 -7.04 -3.60
C CYS A 59 -11.98 -6.79 -5.10
N LEU A 60 -10.82 -6.34 -5.58
CA LEU A 60 -10.48 -6.37 -7.00
C LEU A 60 -9.77 -7.68 -7.28
N THR A 61 -10.48 -8.63 -7.88
CA THR A 61 -9.92 -9.93 -8.27
C THR A 61 -9.54 -9.91 -9.74
N ALA A 62 -8.30 -10.24 -10.04
CA ALA A 62 -7.89 -10.61 -11.39
C ALA A 62 -7.74 -12.13 -11.50
N SER A 63 -7.83 -12.65 -12.73
CA SER A 63 -7.43 -14.04 -12.97
C SER A 63 -6.00 -14.26 -12.51
N ALA A 64 -5.76 -15.34 -11.75
CA ALA A 64 -4.44 -15.61 -11.21
C ALA A 64 -3.42 -15.81 -12.34
N LEU A 65 -2.25 -15.20 -12.19
CA LEU A 65 -1.11 -15.48 -13.05
C LEU A 65 -0.64 -16.93 -12.84
N GLY A 66 -0.11 -17.56 -13.89
CA GLY A 66 0.37 -18.95 -13.84
C GLY A 66 1.62 -19.19 -12.98
N SER A 67 2.16 -18.13 -12.36
CA SER A 67 3.33 -18.20 -11.47
C SER A 67 3.16 -17.25 -10.29
N PRO A 68 3.82 -17.51 -9.14
CA PRO A 68 3.76 -16.62 -7.98
C PRO A 68 4.21 -15.20 -8.32
N ILE A 69 3.62 -14.22 -7.63
CA ILE A 69 4.11 -12.83 -7.67
C ILE A 69 5.35 -12.75 -6.79
N LEU A 70 6.48 -12.34 -7.37
CA LEU A 70 7.76 -12.19 -6.69
C LEU A 70 7.97 -10.79 -6.13
N ALA A 71 7.44 -9.77 -6.82
CA ALA A 71 7.48 -8.38 -6.40
C ALA A 71 6.26 -7.64 -6.93
N GLY A 72 5.79 -6.65 -6.17
CA GLY A 72 4.72 -5.74 -6.55
C GLY A 72 5.12 -4.29 -6.29
N TYR A 73 4.64 -3.36 -7.11
CA TYR A 73 4.94 -1.95 -7.01
C TYR A 73 3.76 -1.10 -7.48
N TYR A 74 3.48 -0.03 -6.73
CA TYR A 74 2.50 0.97 -7.14
C TYR A 74 3.22 2.06 -7.94
N TYR A 75 3.12 1.99 -9.26
CA TYR A 75 3.73 2.94 -10.17
C TYR A 75 2.76 4.10 -10.43
N GLU A 76 2.99 5.22 -9.74
CA GLU A 76 2.30 6.47 -10.00
C GLU A 76 3.03 7.25 -11.10
N ARG A 77 2.51 7.22 -12.33
CA ARG A 77 3.07 7.97 -13.45
C ARG A 77 2.72 9.45 -13.34
N SER A 78 1.48 9.73 -12.96
CA SER A 78 0.95 11.07 -12.71
C SER A 78 -0.18 11.00 -11.68
N VAL A 79 -0.68 12.16 -11.25
CA VAL A 79 -1.81 12.27 -10.31
C VAL A 79 -3.10 11.58 -10.77
N THR A 80 -3.25 11.34 -12.09
CA THR A 80 -4.44 10.68 -12.66
C THR A 80 -4.14 9.31 -13.27
N GLU A 81 -2.88 8.89 -13.29
CA GLU A 81 -2.44 7.68 -13.98
C GLU A 81 -1.48 6.90 -13.09
N ALA A 82 -1.95 5.78 -12.58
CA ALA A 82 -1.18 4.87 -11.75
C ALA A 82 -1.51 3.41 -12.09
N TYR A 83 -0.54 2.54 -11.83
CA TYR A 83 -0.62 1.12 -12.15
C TYR A 83 -0.13 0.29 -10.98
N HIS A 84 -0.82 -0.81 -10.69
CA HIS A 84 -0.24 -1.87 -9.89
C HIS A 84 0.58 -2.78 -10.80
N VAL A 85 1.91 -2.72 -10.68
CA VAL A 85 2.85 -3.51 -11.47
C VAL A 85 3.35 -4.68 -10.63
N CYS A 86 3.51 -5.85 -11.24
CA CYS A 86 4.05 -7.02 -10.56
C CYS A 86 4.98 -7.84 -11.46
N ALA A 87 5.90 -8.57 -10.82
CA ALA A 87 6.79 -9.52 -11.45
C ALA A 87 6.30 -10.96 -11.20
N SER A 88 6.11 -11.74 -12.26
CA SER A 88 5.68 -13.14 -12.17
C SER A 88 6.13 -13.92 -13.40
N GLY A 89 6.70 -15.11 -13.19
CA GLY A 89 7.07 -16.04 -14.26
C GLY A 89 8.09 -15.49 -15.26
N GLY A 90 8.96 -14.58 -14.83
CA GLY A 90 9.96 -13.93 -15.70
C GLY A 90 9.41 -12.82 -16.58
N LYS A 91 8.21 -12.33 -16.24
CA LYS A 91 7.54 -11.24 -16.94
C LYS A 91 7.09 -10.17 -15.96
N LEU A 92 6.97 -8.96 -16.47
CA LEU A 92 6.30 -7.85 -15.82
C LEU A 92 4.87 -7.75 -16.32
N TRP A 93 3.97 -7.46 -15.39
CA TRP A 93 2.54 -7.31 -15.64
C TRP A 93 2.05 -6.04 -14.96
N TYR A 94 1.06 -5.38 -15.54
CA TYR A 94 0.28 -4.36 -14.84
C TYR A 94 -1.19 -4.78 -14.77
N LEU A 95 -1.85 -4.38 -13.68
CA LEU A 95 -3.27 -4.61 -13.49
C LEU A 95 -4.07 -3.41 -14.02
N VAL A 96 -5.07 -3.68 -14.88
CA VAL A 96 -6.10 -2.72 -15.27
C VAL A 96 -7.46 -3.36 -15.04
N GLY A 97 -8.26 -2.76 -14.16
CA GLY A 97 -9.51 -3.37 -13.72
C GLY A 97 -9.23 -4.72 -13.05
N ASP A 98 -9.68 -5.79 -13.67
CA ASP A 98 -9.56 -7.19 -13.26
C ASP A 98 -8.60 -8.02 -14.15
N THR A 99 -7.83 -7.36 -15.01
CA THR A 99 -7.02 -8.04 -16.03
C THR A 99 -5.54 -7.68 -15.88
N TYR A 100 -4.70 -8.71 -15.79
CA TYR A 100 -3.26 -8.56 -15.92
C TYR A 100 -2.86 -8.46 -17.39
N THR A 101 -2.15 -7.39 -17.73
CA THR A 101 -1.59 -7.20 -19.07
C THR A 101 -0.07 -7.25 -19.00
N GLU A 102 0.55 -8.01 -19.91
CA GLU A 102 2.01 -8.13 -19.99
C GLU A 102 2.65 -6.81 -20.43
N ILE A 103 3.74 -6.43 -19.75
CA ILE A 103 4.59 -5.29 -20.09
C ILE A 103 5.77 -5.76 -20.93
N GLY A 104 6.45 -6.82 -20.47
CA GLY A 104 7.67 -7.34 -21.09
C GLY A 104 8.39 -8.34 -20.20
N ALA A 105 9.54 -8.84 -20.68
CA ALA A 105 10.31 -9.88 -20.01
C ALA A 105 11.38 -9.33 -19.04
N LEU A 106 11.48 -9.99 -17.89
CA LEU A 106 12.60 -9.85 -16.96
C LEU A 106 13.81 -10.66 -17.44
N ASN A 107 14.94 -10.50 -16.75
CA ASN A 107 16.16 -11.25 -17.01
C ASN A 107 15.96 -12.78 -16.90
N ASP A 108 15.26 -13.22 -15.84
CA ASP A 108 14.88 -14.62 -15.66
C ASP A 108 13.58 -14.77 -14.86
N SER A 109 13.11 -16.02 -14.70
CA SER A 109 11.85 -16.35 -14.03
C SER A 109 11.88 -16.30 -12.50
N THR A 110 13.05 -16.17 -11.90
CA THR A 110 13.27 -16.21 -10.44
C THR A 110 13.66 -14.86 -9.86
N THR A 111 13.96 -13.89 -10.71
CA THR A 111 14.40 -12.56 -10.32
C THR A 111 13.32 -11.83 -9.52
N VAL A 112 13.72 -11.25 -8.40
CA VAL A 112 12.93 -10.27 -7.64
C VAL A 112 13.44 -8.88 -8.03
N PRO A 113 12.78 -8.17 -8.97
CA PRO A 113 13.26 -6.89 -9.44
C PRO A 113 13.09 -5.78 -8.39
N SER A 114 13.98 -4.80 -8.43
CA SER A 114 13.82 -3.52 -7.75
C SER A 114 13.13 -2.52 -8.66
N PHE A 115 12.12 -1.83 -8.14
CA PHE A 115 11.34 -0.83 -8.85
C PHE A 115 11.61 0.58 -8.30
N LEU A 116 11.62 1.58 -9.19
CA LEU A 116 11.70 2.98 -8.80
C LEU A 116 10.96 3.87 -9.81
N THR A 117 10.01 4.68 -9.34
CA THR A 117 9.46 5.77 -10.14
C THR A 117 10.45 6.95 -10.17
N PHE A 118 10.85 7.39 -11.36
CA PHE A 118 11.66 8.59 -11.55
C PHE A 118 11.27 9.32 -12.83
N ASN A 119 11.02 10.64 -12.76
CA ASN A 119 10.63 11.47 -13.91
C ASN A 119 9.51 10.84 -14.77
N THR A 120 8.43 10.39 -14.13
CA THR A 120 7.27 9.73 -14.77
C THR A 120 7.57 8.38 -15.43
N LEU A 121 8.77 7.83 -15.28
CA LEU A 121 9.15 6.51 -15.76
C LEU A 121 9.21 5.52 -14.59
N LEU A 122 8.80 4.29 -14.84
CA LEU A 122 9.11 3.16 -13.99
C LEU A 122 10.47 2.61 -14.40
N LEU A 123 11.44 2.64 -13.49
CA LEU A 123 12.73 2.00 -13.64
C LEU A 123 12.69 0.61 -13.01
N ILE A 124 13.30 -0.36 -13.69
CA ILE A 124 13.34 -1.76 -13.27
C ILE A 124 14.79 -2.24 -13.32
N ALA A 125 15.31 -2.64 -12.16
CA ALA A 125 16.58 -3.34 -12.03
C ALA A 125 16.31 -4.81 -11.72
N ASP A 126 16.66 -5.69 -12.64
CA ASP A 126 16.37 -7.12 -12.59
C ASP A 126 17.64 -7.98 -12.72
N GLY A 127 18.81 -7.41 -12.45
CA GLY A 127 20.10 -8.10 -12.56
C GLY A 127 20.55 -8.38 -14.00
N GLY A 128 19.79 -7.95 -15.01
CA GLY A 128 20.22 -7.99 -16.40
C GLY A 128 21.35 -7.01 -16.70
N ALA A 129 21.76 -6.96 -17.97
CA ALA A 129 22.87 -6.12 -18.42
C ALA A 129 22.62 -4.61 -18.24
N ASP A 130 21.37 -4.17 -18.41
CA ASP A 130 20.94 -2.79 -18.36
C ASP A 130 19.68 -2.63 -17.50
N ILE A 131 19.51 -1.45 -16.90
CA ILE A 131 18.26 -1.02 -16.27
C ILE A 131 17.20 -0.87 -17.36
N LYS A 132 16.01 -1.40 -17.09
CA LYS A 132 14.85 -1.30 -17.98
C LYS A 132 13.93 -0.17 -17.54
N THR A 133 13.14 0.34 -18.48
CA THR A 133 12.19 1.43 -18.24
C THR A 133 10.85 1.15 -18.93
N TRP A 134 9.78 1.63 -18.30
CA TRP A 134 8.43 1.62 -18.84
C TRP A 134 7.71 2.93 -18.53
N ASN A 135 6.90 3.43 -19.46
CA ASN A 135 6.23 4.73 -19.39
C ASN A 135 4.69 4.62 -19.34
N GLY A 136 4.13 3.51 -18.86
CA GLY A 136 2.68 3.33 -18.67
C GLY A 136 1.92 2.79 -19.89
N ALA A 137 0.66 2.41 -19.74
CA ALA A 137 -0.07 1.65 -20.76
C ALA A 137 -0.43 2.44 -22.04
N VAL A 138 -0.66 3.75 -21.91
CA VAL A 138 -1.15 4.60 -23.02
C VAL A 138 -0.08 4.84 -24.08
N SER A 139 1.21 4.74 -23.71
CA SER A 139 2.35 4.99 -24.63
C SER A 139 3.49 4.01 -24.38
N GLY A 140 3.15 2.84 -23.83
CA GLY A 140 4.01 1.88 -23.14
C GLY A 140 5.14 1.30 -23.97
N THR A 141 6.27 1.98 -24.00
CA THR A 141 7.52 1.41 -24.47
C THR A 141 8.24 0.79 -23.29
N TYR A 142 8.28 -0.54 -23.25
CA TYR A 142 9.21 -1.27 -22.40
C TYR A 142 10.56 -1.38 -23.13
N THR A 143 11.60 -0.75 -22.61
CA THR A 143 12.92 -0.70 -23.25
C THR A 143 14.03 -0.71 -22.21
N THR A 144 15.27 -0.96 -22.63
CA THR A 144 16.46 -0.72 -21.81
C THR A 144 16.87 0.75 -21.88
N ILE A 145 17.55 1.21 -20.83
CA ILE A 145 18.28 2.47 -20.83
C ILE A 145 19.71 2.14 -21.29
N PRO A 146 20.13 2.59 -22.50
CA PRO A 146 21.48 2.32 -22.98
C PRO A 146 22.55 2.84 -22.01
N ASP A 147 23.65 2.10 -21.89
CA ASP A 147 24.81 2.44 -21.05
C ASP A 147 24.49 2.55 -19.55
N SER A 148 23.35 2.03 -19.11
CA SER A 148 23.04 1.90 -17.69
C SER A 148 23.75 0.66 -17.11
N PRO A 149 24.15 0.67 -15.84
CA PRO A 149 24.85 -0.48 -15.27
C PRO A 149 23.90 -1.65 -15.02
N ALA A 150 24.44 -2.86 -15.02
CA ALA A 150 23.77 -4.01 -14.45
C ALA A 150 23.52 -3.77 -12.96
N ALA A 151 22.26 -3.88 -12.52
CA ALA A 151 21.86 -3.57 -11.17
C ALA A 151 20.76 -4.49 -10.68
N THR A 152 20.69 -4.70 -9.37
CA THR A 152 19.60 -5.46 -8.71
C THR A 152 18.80 -4.62 -7.72
N ALA A 153 19.27 -3.40 -7.41
CA ALA A 153 18.66 -2.48 -6.46
C ALA A 153 18.74 -1.05 -6.99
N LEU A 154 17.63 -0.31 -6.83
CA LEU A 154 17.51 1.10 -7.20
C LEU A 154 17.14 1.92 -5.96
N SER A 155 17.65 3.14 -5.90
CA SER A 155 17.21 4.14 -4.93
C SER A 155 17.34 5.54 -5.51
N MET A 156 16.86 6.52 -4.77
CA MET A 156 16.96 7.93 -5.12
C MET A 156 17.65 8.70 -4.00
N ILE A 157 18.71 9.43 -4.35
CA ILE A 157 19.42 10.32 -3.43
C ILE A 157 19.47 11.70 -4.06
N LYS A 158 18.85 12.69 -3.39
CA LYS A 158 18.85 14.11 -3.83
C LYS A 158 18.44 14.27 -5.30
N ASN A 159 17.34 13.64 -5.69
CA ASN A 159 16.79 13.65 -7.05
C ASN A 159 17.73 13.05 -8.12
N ARG A 160 18.56 12.09 -7.73
CA ARG A 160 19.40 11.28 -8.64
C ARG A 160 19.12 9.82 -8.38
N VAL A 161 18.99 9.06 -9.46
CA VAL A 161 18.90 7.60 -9.39
C VAL A 161 20.28 7.06 -9.02
N VAL A 162 20.32 6.17 -8.04
CA VAL A 162 21.51 5.42 -7.64
C VAL A 162 21.18 3.92 -7.66
N CYS A 163 22.19 3.10 -7.91
CA CYS A 163 22.05 1.65 -8.00
C CYS A 163 23.26 0.94 -7.41
N ASN A 164 23.15 -0.37 -7.17
CA ASN A 164 24.24 -1.23 -6.75
C ASN A 164 24.95 -1.84 -7.96
N ALA A 165 25.75 -1.03 -8.64
CA ALA A 165 26.64 -1.48 -9.71
C ALA A 165 28.05 -1.74 -9.18
#